data_AF-A0A447IGL7-F1
#
_entry.id   AF-A0A447IGL7-F1
#
_cell.length_a   1.000
_cell.length_b   1.000
_cell.length_c   1.000
_cell.angle_alpha   90.00
_cell.angle_beta   90.00
_cell.angle_gamma   90.00
#
_symmetry.space_group_name_H-M   'P 1'
#
loop_
_entity.id
_entity.type
_entity.pdbx_description
1 polymer ?
#
loop_
_entity_poly.entity_id
_entity_poly.type
_entity_poly.pdbx_seq_one_letter_code
_entity_poly.pdbx_strand_id
1 'polypeptide(L)'
;MQKSVTPGRKKLRLFALLTTLLTGLGAAGALLAGVSPAIAADLVHEPNAQIAVFMVPLTLLVMVLLFEAARHVWRGKLPMPAPVRRRHSVWTSRPNRR
;
A
#
# COMPACT_ATOMS: atom_id res chain seq x y z
N MET A 1 1.28 -16.64 -27.13
CA MET A 1 0.85 -15.23 -27.20
C MET A 1 1.06 -14.60 -25.82
N GLN A 2 2.23 -13.99 -25.59
CA GLN A 2 2.55 -13.32 -24.32
C GLN A 2 1.80 -11.99 -24.25
N LYS A 3 0.93 -11.81 -23.26
CA LYS A 3 0.29 -10.52 -22.97
C LYS A 3 1.27 -9.68 -22.15
N SER A 4 1.89 -8.68 -22.75
CA SER A 4 2.62 -7.63 -22.05
C SER A 4 1.64 -6.82 -21.20
N VAL A 5 1.63 -7.06 -19.89
CA VAL A 5 0.83 -6.28 -18.94
C VAL A 5 1.52 -4.94 -18.75
N THR A 6 1.20 -3.96 -19.60
CA THR A 6 1.61 -2.57 -19.36
C THR A 6 0.91 -2.08 -18.08
N PRO A 7 1.64 -1.61 -17.04
CA PRO A 7 1.00 -1.10 -15.83
C PRO A 7 0.13 0.11 -16.18
N GLY A 8 -1.18 -0.04 -16.02
CA GLY A 8 -2.16 0.93 -16.51
C GLY A 8 -2.03 2.31 -15.86
N ARG A 9 -2.02 3.36 -16.69
CA ARG A 9 -2.00 4.80 -16.34
C ARG A 9 -2.97 5.21 -15.21
N LYS A 10 -3.99 4.40 -14.92
CA LYS A 10 -4.95 4.60 -13.82
C LYS A 10 -4.28 4.57 -12.44
N LYS A 11 -3.29 3.71 -12.21
CA LYS A 11 -2.57 3.66 -10.92
C LYS A 11 -1.73 4.92 -10.71
N LEU A 12 -1.06 5.40 -11.76
CA LEU A 12 -0.27 6.63 -11.72
C LEU A 12 -1.14 7.85 -11.35
N ARG A 13 -2.32 7.99 -11.97
CA ARG A 13 -3.26 9.08 -11.64
C ARG A 13 -3.75 9.02 -10.20
N LEU A 14 -4.04 7.82 -9.69
CA LEU A 14 -4.45 7.64 -8.29
C LEU A 14 -3.34 8.03 -7.31
N PHE A 15 -2.10 7.59 -7.57
CA PHE A 15 -0.95 7.99 -6.76
C PHE A 15 -0.73 9.51 -6.79
N ALA A 16 -0.80 10.13 -7.97
CA ALA A 16 -0.65 11.58 -8.11
C ALA A 16 -1.73 12.35 -7.34
N LEU A 17 -2.99 11.94 -7.41
CA LEU A 17 -4.06 12.56 -6.63
C LEU A 17 -3.84 12.37 -5.13
N LEU A 18 -3.45 11.17 -4.71
CA LEU A 18 -3.21 10.88 -3.31
C LEU A 18 -2.05 11.72 -2.75
N THR A 19 -0.94 11.83 -3.49
CA THR A 19 0.21 12.65 -3.05
C THR A 19 -0.15 14.13 -3.03
N THR A 20 -0.88 14.64 -4.03
CA THR A 20 -1.27 16.05 -4.05
C THR A 20 -2.22 16.38 -2.91
N LEU A 21 -3.16 15.49 -2.59
CA LEU A 21 -4.07 15.65 -1.45
C LEU A 21 -3.32 15.59 -0.12
N LEU A 22 -2.39 14.64 0.05
CA LEU A 22 -1.57 14.52 1.26
C LEU A 22 -0.74 15.79 1.48
N THR A 23 -0.08 16.28 0.43
CA THR A 23 0.73 17.51 0.49
C THR A 23 -0.14 18.72 0.81
N GLY A 24 -1.31 18.83 0.17
CA GLY A 24 -2.26 19.92 0.43
C GLY A 24 -2.78 19.91 1.87
N LEU A 25 -3.16 18.75 2.40
CA LEU A 25 -3.61 18.59 3.78
C LEU A 25 -2.47 18.85 4.78
N GLY A 26 -1.26 18.38 4.49
CA GLY A 26 -0.08 18.66 5.30
C GLY A 26 0.25 20.15 5.38
N ALA A 27 0.20 20.85 4.23
CA ALA A 27 0.40 22.28 4.17
C ALA A 27 -0.70 23.07 4.91
N ALA A 28 -1.96 22.70 4.72
CA ALA A 28 -3.08 23.33 5.44
C ALA A 28 -2.97 23.10 6.95
N GLY A 29 -2.62 21.90 7.39
CA GLY A 29 -2.39 21.58 8.79
C GLY A 29 -1.26 22.40 9.41
N ALA A 30 -0.14 22.56 8.70
CA ALA A 30 0.98 23.39 9.15
C ALA A 30 0.57 24.87 9.30
N LEU A 31 -0.20 25.40 8.35
CA LEU A 31 -0.73 26.77 8.42
C LEU A 31 -1.70 26.95 9.59
N LEU A 32 -2.62 26.01 9.81
CA LEU A 32 -3.56 26.04 10.94
C LEU A 32 -2.85 25.92 12.30
N ALA A 33 -1.73 25.20 12.34
CA ALA A 33 -0.87 25.11 13.51
C ALA A 33 0.04 26.35 13.72
N GLY A 34 -0.06 27.37 12.85
CA GLY A 34 0.72 28.60 12.97
C GLY A 34 2.19 28.45 12.60
N VAL A 35 2.57 27.39 11.87
CA VAL A 35 3.96 27.14 11.48
C VAL A 35 4.34 28.12 10.37
N SER A 36 5.13 29.14 10.72
CA SER A 36 5.73 30.06 9.74
C SER A 36 7.06 29.50 9.22
N PRO A 37 7.54 29.94 8.03
CA PRO A 37 8.86 29.53 7.53
C PRO A 37 10.01 29.84 8.49
N ALA A 38 9.90 30.93 9.26
CA ALA A 38 10.88 31.30 10.28
C ALA A 38 10.90 30.30 11.45
N ILE A 39 9.72 29.94 11.96
CA ILE A 39 9.57 28.93 13.02
C ILE A 39 10.06 27.56 12.50
N ALA A 40 9.75 27.20 11.26
CA ALA A 40 10.23 25.95 10.66
C ALA A 40 11.76 25.92 10.53
N ALA A 41 12.40 27.04 10.19
CA ALA A 41 13.85 27.13 10.10
C ALA A 41 14.52 26.93 11.46
N ASP A 42 13.99 27.55 12.52
CA ASP A 42 14.49 27.36 13.89
C ASP A 42 14.25 25.92 14.38
N LEU A 43 13.11 25.32 14.04
CA LEU A 43 12.81 23.93 14.34
C LEU A 43 13.80 22.96 13.69
N VAL A 44 14.31 23.21 12.49
CA VAL A 44 15.29 22.29 11.87
C VAL A 44 16.59 22.19 12.67
N HIS A 45 16.91 23.20 13.48
CA HIS A 45 18.09 23.22 14.35
C HIS A 45 17.85 22.59 15.72
N GLU A 46 16.58 22.36 16.10
CA GLU A 46 16.21 21.64 17.32
C GLU A 46 16.46 20.12 17.15
N PRO A 47 17.26 19.48 18.01
CA PRO A 47 17.52 18.05 17.93
C PRO A 47 16.23 17.21 18.05
N ASN A 48 15.27 17.69 18.84
CA ASN A 48 13.96 17.03 19.00
C ASN A 48 13.15 17.03 17.70
N ALA A 49 13.18 18.14 16.96
CA ALA A 49 12.50 18.25 15.69
C ALA A 49 13.18 17.42 14.60
N GLN A 50 14.51 17.31 14.61
CA GLN A 50 15.23 16.38 13.72
C GLN A 50 14.78 14.94 13.94
N ILE A 51 14.66 14.51 15.21
CA ILE A 51 14.12 13.18 15.54
C ILE A 51 12.67 13.05 15.06
N ALA A 52 11.84 14.07 15.30
CA ALA A 52 10.43 14.08 14.92
C ALA A 52 10.21 13.96 13.40
N VAL A 53 11.07 14.58 12.58
CA VAL A 53 11.04 14.50 11.12
C VAL A 53 11.17 13.05 10.62
N PHE A 54 11.85 12.18 11.37
CA PHE A 54 11.93 10.75 11.05
C PHE A 54 10.88 9.91 11.78
N MET A 55 10.66 10.18 13.07
CA MET A 55 9.77 9.40 13.93
C MET A 55 8.30 9.53 13.54
N VAL A 56 7.83 10.73 13.20
CA VAL A 56 6.42 10.96 12.87
C VAL A 56 6.01 10.23 11.57
N PRO A 57 6.76 10.35 10.45
CA PRO A 57 6.44 9.57 9.26
C PRO A 57 6.54 8.06 9.50
N LEU A 58 7.54 7.60 10.26
CA LEU A 58 7.72 6.19 10.57
C LEU A 58 6.55 5.63 11.39
N THR A 59 6.11 6.34 12.43
CA THR A 59 4.98 5.92 13.27
C THR A 59 3.67 5.91 12.50
N LEU A 60 3.43 6.90 11.63
CA LEU A 60 2.29 6.90 10.72
C LEU A 60 2.33 5.71 9.76
N LEU A 61 3.51 5.40 9.19
CA LEU A 61 3.70 4.24 8.32
C LEU A 61 3.36 2.94 9.04
N VAL A 62 3.92 2.75 10.24
CA VAL A 62 3.65 1.56 11.07
C VAL A 62 2.17 1.48 11.42
N MET A 63 1.53 2.59 11.78
CA MET A 63 0.13 2.58 12.16
C MET A 63 -0.81 2.27 10.98
N VAL A 64 -0.51 2.81 9.79
CA VAL A 64 -1.22 2.45 8.56
C VAL A 64 -1.02 0.97 8.22
N LEU A 65 0.20 0.44 8.39
CA LEU A 65 0.49 -0.96 8.15
C LEU A 65 -0.32 -1.88 9.10
N LEU A 66 -0.37 -1.54 10.38
CA LEU A 66 -1.17 -2.25 11.38
C LEU A 66 -2.66 -2.17 11.07
N PHE A 67 -3.15 -0.99 10.68
CA PHE A 67 -4.53 -0.81 10.26
C PHE A 67 -4.87 -1.69 9.04
N GLU A 68 -4.02 -1.71 8.02
CA GLU A 68 -4.22 -2.57 6.85
C GLU A 68 -4.14 -4.05 7.21
N ALA A 69 -3.23 -4.46 8.11
CA ALA A 69 -3.16 -5.84 8.60
C ALA A 69 -4.47 -6.23 9.32
N ALA A 70 -4.94 -5.41 10.26
CA ALA A 70 -6.21 -5.62 10.95
C ALA A 70 -7.40 -5.65 9.97
N ARG A 71 -7.41 -4.73 9.00
CA ARG A 71 -8.41 -4.68 7.93
C ARG A 71 -8.41 -5.96 7.09
N HIS A 72 -7.25 -6.52 6.76
CA HIS A 72 -7.15 -7.76 6.00
C HIS A 72 -7.70 -8.96 6.78
N VAL A 73 -7.37 -9.05 8.08
CA VAL A 73 -7.93 -10.06 9.00
C VAL A 73 -9.45 -9.93 9.07
N TRP A 74 -9.98 -8.74 9.32
CA TRP A 74 -11.42 -8.50 9.39
C TRP A 74 -12.16 -8.76 8.08
N ARG A 75 -11.52 -8.55 6.92
CA ARG A 75 -12.12 -8.83 5.62
C ARG A 75 -12.05 -10.31 5.20
N GLY A 76 -11.45 -11.19 6.02
CA GLY A 76 -11.42 -12.63 5.76
C GLY A 76 -10.69 -13.02 4.46
N LYS A 77 -9.89 -12.13 3.88
CA LYS A 77 -9.15 -12.36 2.62
C LYS A 77 -7.80 -13.02 2.89
N LEU A 78 -7.78 -14.04 3.74
CA LEU A 78 -6.64 -14.94 3.76
C LEU A 78 -6.58 -15.63 2.39
N PRO A 79 -5.39 -15.80 1.78
CA PRO A 79 -5.27 -16.48 0.50
C PRO A 79 -5.86 -17.87 0.64
N MET A 80 -7.08 -18.06 0.14
CA MET A 80 -7.75 -19.34 0.12
C MET A 80 -6.87 -20.24 -0.75
N PRO A 81 -6.46 -21.43 -0.27
CA PRO A 81 -5.63 -22.33 -1.07
C PRO A 81 -6.30 -22.49 -2.43
N ALA A 82 -5.55 -22.16 -3.49
CA ALA A 82 -6.05 -22.26 -4.85
C ALA A 82 -6.69 -23.64 -5.01
N PRO A 83 -7.92 -23.74 -5.55
CA PRO A 83 -8.62 -25.01 -5.61
C PRO A 83 -7.71 -26.03 -6.27
N VAL A 84 -7.45 -27.15 -5.57
CA VAL A 84 -6.67 -28.26 -6.09
C VAL A 84 -7.31 -28.66 -7.41
N ARG A 85 -6.67 -28.29 -8.52
CA ARG A 85 -7.14 -28.61 -9.85
C ARG A 85 -6.93 -30.11 -10.03
N ARG A 86 -7.93 -30.92 -9.63
CA ARG A 86 -7.90 -32.37 -9.87
C ARG A 86 -7.77 -32.56 -11.39
N ARG A 87 -6.59 -32.96 -11.86
CA ARG A 87 -6.46 -33.49 -13.22
C ARG A 87 -7.24 -34.79 -13.22
N HIS A 88 -8.39 -34.80 -13.89
CA HIS A 88 -8.98 -36.07 -14.33
C HIS A 88 -8.00 -36.68 -15.33
N SER A 89 -7.18 -37.64 -14.90
CA SER A 89 -6.53 -38.55 -15.81
C SER A 89 -7.62 -39.47 -16.37
N VAL A 90 -8.13 -39.13 -17.55
CA VAL A 90 -8.97 -40.03 -18.34
C VAL A 90 -8.05 -41.15 -18.83
N TRP A 91 -7.85 -42.16 -17.97
CA TRP A 91 -7.24 -43.43 -18.36
C TRP A 91 -8.34 -44.26 -19.00
N THR A 92 -8.51 -44.14 -20.32
CA THR A 92 -9.27 -45.13 -21.07
C THR A 92 -8.40 -46.36 -21.22
N SER A 93 -8.62 -47.36 -20.37
CA SER A 93 -8.23 -48.74 -20.67
C SER A 93 -9.01 -49.16 -21.90
N ARG A 94 -8.36 -49.20 -23.07
CA ARG A 94 -8.94 -49.85 -24.26
C ARG A 94 -9.06 -51.34 -23.95
N PRO A 95 -10.27 -51.94 -23.98
CA PRO A 95 -10.39 -53.38 -23.88
C PRO A 95 -9.86 -54.02 -25.16
N ASN A 96 -8.96 -54.98 -24.93
CA ASN A 96 -8.46 -55.96 -25.87
C ASN A 96 -9.63 -56.58 -26.68
N ARG A 97 -9.61 -56.46 -28.01
CA ARG A 97 -10.46 -57.24 -28.91
C ARG A 97 -9.54 -58.01 -29.87
N ARG A 98 -9.49 -59.31 -29.59
CA ARG A 98 -9.35 -60.49 -30.47
C ARG A 98 -8.55 -60.33 -31.76
#